data_AF-X8E0A5-F1
#
_entry.id   AF-X8E0A5-F1
#
_cell.length_a   1.000
_cell.length_b   1.000
_cell.length_c   1.000
_cell.angle_alpha   90.00
_cell.angle_beta   90.00
_cell.angle_gamma   90.00
#
_symmetry.space_group_name_H-M   'P 1'
#
loop_
_entity.id
_entity.type
_entity.pdbx_description
1 polymer ?
#
loop_
_entity_poly.entity_id
_entity_poly.type
_entity_poly.pdbx_seq_one_letter_code
_entity_poly.pdbx_strand_id
1 'polypeptide(L)' 'MSTVEYAIGTIAAAAFGAILYTVVTGDSIVSALTNIITRALNTSV' A
#
# COMPACT_ATOMS: atom_id res chain seq x y z
N MET A 1 -22.06 14.04 -22.52
CA MET A 1 -21.15 13.48 -21.50
C MET A 1 -21.78 12.17 -21.03
N SER A 2 -21.16 11.04 -21.35
CA SER A 2 -21.74 9.73 -21.08
C SER A 2 -21.45 9.34 -19.62
N THR A 3 -22.48 9.01 -18.86
CA THR A 3 -22.44 8.64 -17.44
C THR A 3 -21.61 7.38 -17.17
N VAL A 4 -21.41 6.55 -18.18
CA VAL A 4 -20.63 5.30 -18.09
C VAL A 4 -19.14 5.58 -17.88
N GLU A 5 -18.60 6.63 -18.50
CA GLU A 5 -17.17 6.97 -18.42
C GLU A 5 -16.79 7.39 -16.99
N TYR A 6 -17.64 8.18 -16.35
CA TYR A 6 -17.47 8.57 -14.94
C TYR A 6 -17.60 7.38 -13.99
N ALA A 7 -18.54 6.46 -14.24
CA ALA A 7 -18.73 5.27 -13.41
C ALA A 7 -17.53 4.31 -13.50
N ILE A 8 -16.94 4.15 -14.70
CA ILE A 8 -15.72 3.35 -14.85
C ILE A 8 -14.55 4.03 -14.15
N GLY A 9 -14.44 5.35 -14.24
CA GLY A 9 -13.40 6.12 -13.54
C GLY A 9 -13.45 5.96 -12.02
N THR A 10 -14.64 5.98 -11.42
CA THR A 10 -14.79 5.80 -9.96
C THR A 10 -14.49 4.38 -9.50
N ILE A 11 -14.91 3.36 -10.27
CA ILE A 11 -14.59 1.96 -9.96
C ILE A 11 -13.08 1.72 -10.05
N ALA A 12 -12.43 2.24 -11.10
CA ALA A 12 -10.99 2.12 -11.28
C ALA A 12 -10.23 2.78 -10.11
N ALA A 13 -10.65 3.98 -9.68
CA ALA A 13 -10.05 4.66 -8.54
C ALA A 13 -10.25 3.90 -7.22
N ALA A 14 -11.45 3.38 -6.97
CA ALA A 14 -11.74 2.60 -5.77
C ALA A 14 -10.94 1.29 -5.72
N ALA A 15 -10.84 0.57 -6.84
CA ALA A 15 -10.04 -0.65 -6.95
C ALA A 15 -8.55 -0.38 -6.70
N PHE A 16 -8.01 0.69 -7.28
CA PHE A 16 -6.63 1.10 -7.04
C PHE A 16 -6.38 1.48 -5.58
N GLY A 17 -7.30 2.24 -4.96
CA GLY A 17 -7.22 2.58 -3.54
C GLY A 17 -7.25 1.35 -2.62
N ALA A 18 -8.10 0.37 -2.92
CA ALA A 18 -8.15 -0.88 -2.18
C ALA A 18 -6.82 -1.64 -2.27
N ILE A 19 -6.23 -1.74 -3.47
CA ILE A 19 -4.91 -2.36 -3.66
C ILE A 19 -3.85 -1.62 -2.85
N LEU A 20 -3.79 -0.29 -2.95
CA LEU A 20 -2.82 0.50 -2.17
C LEU A 20 -2.98 0.29 -0.66
N TYR A 21 -4.20 0.26 -0.15
CA TYR A 21 -4.47 -0.03 1.25
C TYR A 21 -3.94 -1.41 1.65
N THR A 22 -4.21 -2.45 0.84
CA THR A 22 -3.70 -3.80 1.12
C THR A 22 -2.19 -3.89 1.07
N VAL A 23 -1.52 -3.13 0.20
CA VAL A 23 -0.05 -3.10 0.12
C VAL A 23 0.53 -2.40 1.35
N VAL A 24 -0.02 -1.24 1.71
CA VAL A 24 0.48 -0.41 2.83
C VAL A 24 0.20 -1.07 4.18
N THR A 25 -0.97 -1.68 4.34
CA THR A 25 -1.39 -2.36 5.58
C THR A 25 -0.99 -3.84 5.58
N GLY A 26 -0.43 -4.36 4.48
CA GLY A 26 0.02 -5.73 4.40
C GLY A 26 1.24 -6.00 5.29
N ASP A 27 1.34 -7.25 5.77
CA ASP A 27 2.42 -7.71 6.65
C ASP A 27 3.82 -7.43 6.08
N SER A 28 3.96 -7.39 4.75
CA SER A 28 5.21 -7.13 4.05
C SER A 28 5.85 -5.80 4.41
N ILE A 29 5.07 -4.71 4.53
CA ILE A 29 5.61 -3.37 4.82
C ILE A 29 6.02 -3.26 6.28
N VAL A 30 5.17 -3.74 7.19
CA VAL A 30 5.46 -3.74 8.62
C VAL A 30 6.68 -4.61 8.91
N SER A 31 6.74 -5.81 8.34
CA SER A 31 7.90 -6.72 8.47
C SER A 31 9.18 -6.11 7.89
N ALA A 32 9.11 -5.46 6.72
CA ALA A 32 10.26 -4.79 6.13
C ALA A 32 10.77 -3.66 7.04
N LEU A 33 9.88 -2.82 7.58
CA LEU A 33 10.25 -1.74 8.48
C LEU A 33 10.83 -2.27 9.79
N THR A 34 10.20 -3.28 10.39
CA THR A 34 10.72 -3.96 11.59
C THR A 34 12.11 -4.51 11.33
N ASN A 35 12.34 -5.18 10.19
CA ASN A 35 13.66 -5.70 9.83
C ASN A 35 14.71 -4.59 9.69
N ILE A 36 14.37 -3.45 9.08
CA ILE A 36 15.28 -2.30 8.98
C ILE A 36 15.64 -1.79 10.38
N ILE A 37 14.66 -1.61 11.26
CA ILE A 37 14.88 -1.14 12.63
C ILE A 37 15.71 -2.16 13.42
N THR A 38 15.37 -3.45 13.36
CA THR A 38 16.15 -4.52 14.00
C THR A 38 17.59 -4.53 13.51
N ARG A 39 17.84 -4.39 12.20
CA ARG A 39 19.21 -4.28 11.68
C ARG A 39 19.93 -3.05 12.22
N ALA A 40 19.27 -1.89 12.25
CA ALA A 40 19.86 -0.67 12.78
C ALA A 40 20.20 -0.77 14.27
N LEU A 41 19.35 -1.44 15.06
CA LEU A 41 19.58 -1.65 16.50
C LEU A 41 20.64 -2.72 16.79
N ASN A 42 20.81 -3.71 15.90
CA ASN A 42 21.84 -4.75 16.04
C ASN A 42 23.16 -4.40 15.36
N THR A 43 23.24 -3.26 14.66
CA THR A 43 24.52 -2.67 14.27
C THR A 43 25.22 -2.18 15.55
N SER A 44 26.02 -3.07 16.15
CA SER A 44 27.06 -2.65 17.09
C SER A 44 28.10 -1.86 16.30
N VAL A 45 28.36 -0.63 16.73
CA VAL A 45 29.64 0.04 16.42
C VAL A 45 30.77 -0.75 17.06
#